data_AF-A0A5B7ERM6-F1
#
_entry.id   AF-A0A5B7ERM6-F1
#
_cell.length_a   1.000
_cell.length_b   1.000
_cell.length_c   1.000
_cell.angle_alpha   90.00
_cell.angle_beta   90.00
_cell.angle_gamma   90.00
#
_symmetry.space_group_name_H-M   'P 1'
#
loop_
_entity.id
_entity.type
_entity.pdbx_description
1 polymer ?
#
loop_
_entity_poly.entity_id
_entity_poly.type
_entity_poly.pdbx_seq_one_letter_code
_entity_poly.pdbx_strand_id
1 'polypeptide(L)' 'MRCGKTVPASSPAPCRDDEIVLFAPYDAAAIVVSVKNGSGHVVWESQGRQPPLWPGEDHPGVLPSFNAYSAPGLVQVR' A
#
# COMPACT_ATOMS: atom_id res chain seq x y z
N MET A 1 -8.37 10.05 -21.80
CA MET A 1 -6.98 9.57 -21.73
C MET A 1 -7.01 8.09 -22.08
N ARG A 2 -6.50 7.70 -23.27
CA ARG A 2 -6.50 6.30 -23.74
C ARG A 2 -5.40 5.53 -23.02
N CYS A 3 -5.61 4.24 -22.72
CA CYS A 3 -4.64 3.35 -22.07
C CYS A 3 -3.22 3.51 -22.68
N GLY A 4 -2.40 4.30 -22.01
CA GLY A 4 -1.07 4.69 -22.44
C GLY A 4 -0.02 4.05 -21.54
N LYS A 5 0.52 2.91 -21.98
CA LYS A 5 1.92 2.50 -21.84
C LYS A 5 2.57 2.24 -20.46
N THR A 6 1.86 2.09 -19.35
CA THR A 6 2.48 1.52 -18.14
C THR A 6 1.52 0.63 -17.36
N VAL A 7 1.31 -0.59 -17.85
CA VAL A 7 0.74 -1.70 -17.06
C VAL A 7 1.93 -2.42 -16.40
N PRO A 8 2.03 -2.48 -15.05
CA PRO A 8 2.99 -3.36 -14.40
C PRO A 8 2.64 -4.82 -14.69
N ALA A 9 3.66 -5.68 -14.77
CA ALA A 9 3.70 -6.98 -15.43
C ALA A 9 2.82 -8.13 -14.85
N SER A 10 1.64 -7.87 -14.27
CA SER A 10 0.85 -8.91 -13.60
C SER A 10 -0.60 -9.09 -14.05
N SER A 11 -1.05 -8.55 -15.19
CA SER A 11 -2.44 -8.78 -15.64
C SER A 11 -2.56 -9.24 -17.11
N PRO A 12 -3.19 -10.40 -17.40
CA PRO A 12 -3.27 -10.97 -18.75
C PRO A 12 -4.51 -10.54 -19.57
N ALA A 13 -5.31 -9.57 -19.11
CA ALA A 13 -6.52 -9.14 -19.83
C ALA A 13 -6.39 -7.72 -20.42
N PRO A 14 -6.83 -7.49 -21.68
CA PRO A 14 -6.92 -6.16 -22.25
C PRO A 14 -8.01 -5.34 -21.56
N CYS A 15 -7.66 -4.16 -21.05
CA CYS A 15 -8.58 -3.24 -20.36
C CYS A 15 -9.76 -2.87 -21.27
N ARG A 16 -11.00 -3.08 -20.80
CA ARG A 16 -12.20 -2.52 -21.44
C ARG A 16 -12.39 -1.05 -21.01
N ASP A 17 -12.95 -0.21 -21.88
CA ASP A 17 -13.17 1.23 -21.61
C ASP A 17 -14.16 1.50 -20.44
N ASP A 18 -14.81 0.44 -19.93
CA ASP A 18 -15.75 0.48 -18.80
C ASP A 18 -15.14 -0.04 -17.48
N GLU A 19 -13.85 -0.39 -17.44
CA GLU A 19 -13.20 -0.94 -16.25
C GLU A 19 -12.52 0.16 -15.41
N ILE A 20 -12.96 0.27 -14.14
CA ILE A 20 -12.33 1.14 -13.15
C ILE A 20 -11.15 0.39 -12.52
N VAL A 21 -9.94 0.91 -12.69
CA VAL A 21 -8.76 0.39 -12.00
C VAL A 21 -8.85 0.77 -10.54
N LEU A 22 -8.91 -0.20 -9.63
CA LEU A 22 -8.80 0.01 -8.17
C LEU A 22 -7.44 -0.46 -7.68
N PHE A 23 -6.92 0.20 -6.64
CA PHE A 23 -5.67 -0.21 -6.00
C PHE A 23 -5.92 -0.51 -4.52
N ALA A 24 -5.54 -1.71 -4.10
CA ALA A 24 -5.47 -2.14 -2.71
C ALA A 24 -4.09 -2.75 -2.46
N PRO A 25 -3.57 -2.69 -1.23
CA PRO A 25 -2.33 -3.37 -0.89
C PRO A 25 -2.44 -4.88 -1.22
N TYR A 26 -1.46 -5.40 -1.94
CA TYR A 26 -1.41 -6.77 -2.47
C TYR A 26 -1.28 -7.86 -1.38
N ASP A 27 -1.01 -7.43 -0.15
CA ASP A 27 -0.57 -8.23 0.98
C ASP A 27 -1.12 -7.56 2.26
N ALA A 28 -1.45 -8.35 3.28
CA ALA A 28 -1.75 -7.87 4.63
C ALA A 28 -0.56 -7.16 5.30
N ALA A 29 0.63 -7.17 4.68
CA ALA A 29 1.82 -6.45 5.08
C ALA A 29 1.50 -4.97 5.24
N ALA A 30 1.83 -4.49 6.43
CA ALA A 30 1.61 -3.12 6.80
C ALA A 30 2.52 -2.20 5.97
N ILE A 31 1.94 -1.16 5.39
CA ILE A 31 2.73 -0.06 4.80
C ILE A 31 3.21 0.79 5.96
N VAL A 32 4.52 0.86 6.15
CA VAL A 32 5.13 1.54 7.32
C VAL A 32 6.13 2.60 6.91
N VAL A 33 6.30 3.57 7.81
CA VAL A 33 7.38 4.55 7.80
C VAL A 33 8.30 4.24 8.97
N SER A 34 9.61 4.15 8.71
CA SER A 34 10.64 3.88 9.72
C SER A 34 11.65 5.00 9.82
N VAL A 35 12.08 5.35 11.03
CA VAL A 35 13.24 6.21 11.30
C VAL A 35 14.44 5.34 11.60
N LYS A 36 15.55 5.57 10.89
CA LYS A 36 16.82 4.88 11.11
C LYS A 36 17.85 5.84 11.72
N ASN A 37 18.66 5.36 12.65
CA ASN A 37 19.78 6.14 13.21
C ASN A 37 20.98 6.17 12.23
N GLY A 38 22.07 6.83 12.66
CA GLY A 38 23.29 6.95 11.85
C GLY A 38 23.99 5.62 11.51
N SER A 39 23.73 4.54 12.26
CA SER A 39 24.22 3.19 11.93
C SER A 39 23.26 2.39 11.04
N GLY A 40 22.13 3.00 10.63
CA GLY A 40 21.11 2.36 9.80
C GLY A 40 20.11 1.50 10.56
N HIS A 41 20.14 1.49 11.89
CA HIS A 41 19.21 0.71 12.72
C HIS A 41 17.88 1.46 12.86
N VAL A 42 16.76 0.73 12.74
CA VAL A 42 15.43 1.30 12.99
C VAL A 42 15.31 1.65 14.47
N VAL A 43 15.03 2.92 14.77
CA VAL A 43 14.80 3.43 16.13
C VAL A 43 13.34 3.79 16.39
N TRP A 44 12.54 3.89 15.33
CA TRP A 44 11.11 4.07 15.41
C TRP A 44 10.45 3.56 14.12
N GLU A 45 9.24 3.02 14.24
CA GLU A 45 8.42 2.55 13.11
C GLU A 45 6.95 2.88 13.36
N SER A 46 6.23 3.27 12.32
CA SER A 46 4.78 3.44 12.37
C SER A 46 4.07 2.09 12.48
N GLN A 47 2.91 2.04 13.11
CA GLN A 47 2.19 0.78 13.31
C GLN A 47 1.60 0.18 12.02
N GLY A 48 1.40 0.98 10.97
CA GLY A 48 0.86 0.57 9.65
C GLY A 48 -0.55 -0.05 9.66
N ARG A 49 -1.14 -0.22 10.84
CA ARG A 49 -2.53 -0.58 11.11
C ARG A 49 -3.06 0.31 12.23
N GLN A 50 -4.33 0.67 12.12
CA GLN A 50 -5.04 1.31 13.20
C GLN A 50 -5.62 0.23 14.13
N PRO A 51 -5.49 0.37 15.46
CA PRO A 51 -6.22 -0.48 16.40
C PRO A 51 -7.74 -0.34 16.18
N PRO A 52 -8.51 -1.44 16.34
CA PRO A 52 -9.97 -1.38 16.40
C PRO A 52 -10.44 -0.35 17.43
N LEU A 53 -11.35 0.53 17.04
CA LEU A 53 -12.02 1.48 17.94
C LEU A 53 -13.26 0.86 18.58
N TRP A 54 -13.88 -0.11 17.89
CA TRP A 54 -15.12 -0.77 18.34
C TRP A 54 -15.01 -2.29 18.29
N PRO A 55 -15.76 -3.01 19.15
CA PRO A 55 -15.88 -4.46 19.05
C PRO A 55 -16.35 -4.90 17.67
N GLY A 56 -15.64 -5.83 17.04
CA GLY A 56 -15.97 -6.37 15.72
C GLY A 56 -15.29 -5.68 14.52
N GLU A 57 -14.52 -4.61 14.74
CA GLU A 57 -13.67 -4.01 13.68
C GLU A 57 -12.40 -4.83 13.40
N ASP A 58 -12.02 -5.74 14.28
CA ASP A 58 -10.96 -6.72 14.03
C ASP A 58 -11.48 -7.86 13.15
N HIS A 59 -11.79 -7.55 11.90
CA HIS A 59 -12.29 -8.47 10.90
C HIS A 59 -11.22 -8.70 9.81
N PRO A 60 -11.01 -9.94 9.32
CA PRO A 60 -9.97 -10.25 8.32
C PRO A 60 -10.12 -9.50 6.99
N GLY A 61 -11.30 -8.93 6.73
CA GLY A 61 -11.57 -8.08 5.56
C GLY A 61 -11.17 -6.61 5.71
N VAL A 62 -10.73 -6.16 6.90
CA VAL A 62 -10.27 -4.78 7.12
C VAL A 62 -8.85 -4.63 6.59
N LEU A 63 -8.71 -3.78 5.58
CA LEU A 63 -7.41 -3.44 4.98
C LEU A 63 -6.57 -2.60 5.95
N PRO A 64 -5.22 -2.74 5.93
CA PRO A 64 -4.34 -1.83 6.67
C PRO A 64 -4.50 -0.39 6.15
N SER A 65 -3.94 0.59 6.86
CA SER A 65 -3.98 1.98 6.40
C SER A 65 -3.10 2.16 5.16
N PHE A 66 -3.63 2.72 4.07
CA PHE A 66 -2.88 2.99 2.84
C PHE A 66 -3.47 4.15 2.04
N ASN A 67 -2.66 4.73 1.15
CA ASN A 67 -3.11 5.68 0.13
C ASN A 67 -3.26 4.95 -1.21
N ALA A 68 -4.48 4.86 -1.73
CA ALA A 68 -4.73 4.25 -3.05
C ALA A 68 -3.95 4.98 -4.15
N TYR A 69 -3.41 4.21 -5.10
CA TYR A 69 -2.60 4.70 -6.23
C TYR A 69 -1.27 5.38 -5.86
N SER A 70 -0.82 5.31 -4.60
CA SER A 70 0.54 5.75 -4.26
C SER A 70 1.57 4.94 -5.07
N ALA A 71 2.59 5.62 -5.58
CA ALA A 71 3.67 4.95 -6.30
C ALA A 71 4.39 3.94 -5.39
N PRO A 72 4.77 2.76 -5.90
CA PRO A 72 5.53 1.78 -5.13
C PRO A 72 6.98 2.24 -4.94
N GLY A 73 7.57 1.91 -3.80
CA GLY A 73 8.99 2.12 -3.56
C GLY A 73 9.35 2.25 -2.08
N LEU A 74 10.63 2.04 -1.77
CA LEU A 74 11.20 2.37 -0.47
C LEU A 74 12.10 3.59 -0.67
N VAL A 75 11.62 4.75 -0.25
CA VAL A 75 12.36 6.01 -0.34
C VAL A 75 13.06 6.27 0.98
N GLN A 76 14.37 6.53 0.93
CA GLN A 76 15.15 6.97 2.08
C GLN A 76 15.47 8.46 1.93
N VAL A 77 14.97 9.29 2.85
CA VAL A 77 15.36 10.70 2.96
C VAL A 77 16.55 10.79 3.90
N ARG A 78 17.58 11.54 3.50
CA ARG A 78 18.80 11.79 4.29
C ARG A 78 18.91 13.27 4.61
#